data_AF-A0A3M1ZFE8-F1
#
_entry.id   AF-A0A3M1ZFE8-F1
#
_cell.length_a   1.000
_cell.length_b   1.000
_cell.length_c   1.000
_cell.angle_alpha   90.00
_cell.angle_beta   90.00
_cell.angle_gamma   90.00
#
_symmetry.space_group_name_H-M   'P 1'
#
loop_
_entity.id
_entity.type
_entity.pdbx_description
1 polymer ?
#
loop_
_entity_poly.entity_id
_entity_poly.type
_entity_poly.pdbx_seq_one_letter_code
_entity_poly.pdbx_strand_id
1 'polypeptide(L)'
;MHSFHTVRYLQEVTLPAIREGAEKSGRNADDVQLSCAIFVVTGRNEEEMRNSAIAAKSQIAFYASTPSYAPVMQLHGWDDIQAKLSQMAREGRWNEMWQEVTDEMLETIAVVAPPDELPYKVKERYEGILSRVGYYLPYEPQDEQLSYVWQAAAKAFRE
;
A
#
# COMPACT_ATOMS: atom_id res chain seq x y z
N MET A 1 -0.46 -9.24 -6.24
CA MET A 1 0.05 -8.98 -4.88
C MET A 1 -1.02 -8.25 -4.06
N HIS A 2 -1.05 -8.44 -2.74
CA HIS A 2 -1.96 -7.72 -1.85
C HIS A 2 -1.45 -6.29 -1.55
N SER A 3 -2.36 -5.35 -1.28
CA SER A 3 -2.05 -3.93 -1.06
C SER A 3 -1.17 -3.67 0.16
N PHE A 4 -1.30 -4.51 1.19
CA PHE A 4 -0.47 -4.45 2.40
C PHE A 4 0.91 -5.08 2.13
N HIS A 5 1.82 -4.26 1.61
CA HIS A 5 3.23 -4.58 1.39
C HIS A 5 4.06 -3.31 1.56
N THR A 6 5.38 -3.45 1.47
CA THR A 6 6.32 -2.32 1.39
C THR A 6 7.31 -2.61 0.27
N VAL A 7 7.94 -1.56 -0.29
CA VAL A 7 8.98 -1.73 -1.34
C VAL A 7 10.08 -2.65 -0.85
N ARG A 8 10.52 -2.47 0.40
CA ARG A 8 11.52 -3.32 1.05
C ARG A 8 11.09 -4.79 1.09
N TYR A 9 9.85 -5.09 1.46
CA TYR A 9 9.32 -6.46 1.47
C TYR A 9 9.23 -7.06 0.05
N LEU A 10 8.89 -6.25 -0.95
CA LEU A 10 8.91 -6.70 -2.34
C LEU A 10 10.33 -7.08 -2.77
N GLN A 11 11.32 -6.24 -2.46
CA GLN A 11 12.71 -6.43 -2.86
C GLN A 11 13.42 -7.56 -2.11
N GLU A 12 13.22 -7.67 -0.79
CA GLU A 12 13.95 -8.61 0.07
C GLU A 12 13.27 -9.98 0.18
N VAL A 13 11.95 -10.06 -0.05
CA VAL A 13 11.19 -11.30 0.15
C VAL A 13 10.49 -11.75 -1.12
N THR A 14 9.67 -10.88 -1.72
CA THR A 14 8.79 -11.29 -2.82
C THR A 14 9.56 -11.61 -4.11
N LEU A 15 10.41 -10.69 -4.57
CA LEU A 15 11.16 -10.86 -5.82
C LEU A 15 12.16 -12.03 -5.74
N PRO A 16 12.92 -12.22 -4.63
CA PRO A 16 13.77 -13.41 -4.47
C PRO A 16 12.98 -14.72 -4.52
N ALA A 17 11.82 -14.80 -3.86
CA ALA A 17 10.98 -16.00 -3.89
C ALA A 17 10.45 -16.32 -5.30
N ILE A 18 10.12 -15.29 -6.09
CA ILE A 18 9.72 -15.46 -7.49
C ILE A 18 10.88 -16.01 -8.33
N ARG A 19 12.09 -15.46 -8.17
CA ARG A 19 13.29 -15.93 -8.87
C ARG A 19 13.58 -17.39 -8.56
N GLU A 20 13.57 -17.76 -7.27
CA GLU A 20 13.78 -19.14 -6.83
C GLU A 20 12.74 -20.10 -7.44
N GLY A 21 11.45 -19.70 -7.47
CA GLY A 21 10.39 -20.50 -8.09
C GLY A 21 10.54 -20.64 -9.60
N ALA A 22 10.95 -19.56 -10.29
CA ALA A 22 11.21 -19.58 -11.73
C ALA A 22 12.38 -20.52 -12.08
N GLU A 23 13.49 -20.42 -11.35
CA GLU A 23 14.66 -21.29 -11.50
C GLU A 23 14.29 -22.77 -11.32
N LYS A 24 13.56 -23.11 -10.25
CA LYS A 24 13.11 -24.50 -9.99
C LYS A 24 12.21 -25.06 -11.07
N SER A 25 11.51 -24.21 -11.81
CA SER A 25 10.61 -24.61 -12.90
C SER A 25 11.22 -24.47 -14.29
N GLY A 26 12.50 -24.06 -14.39
CA GLY A 26 13.17 -23.82 -15.68
C GLY A 26 12.55 -22.68 -16.49
N ARG A 27 11.90 -21.71 -15.83
CA ARG A 27 11.27 -20.53 -16.43
C ARG A 27 12.10 -19.28 -16.17
N ASN A 28 11.91 -18.24 -16.98
CA ASN A 28 12.50 -16.94 -16.68
C ASN A 28 11.63 -16.18 -15.66
N ALA A 29 12.26 -15.63 -14.62
CA ALA A 29 11.57 -14.79 -13.63
C ALA A 29 10.98 -13.52 -14.25
N ASP A 30 11.61 -13.01 -15.31
CA ASP A 30 11.17 -11.80 -16.02
C ASP A 30 9.83 -12.00 -16.78
N ASP A 31 9.41 -13.24 -16.98
CA ASP A 31 8.09 -13.56 -17.56
C ASP A 31 6.95 -13.36 -16.56
N VAL A 32 7.25 -13.11 -15.27
CA VAL A 32 6.27 -12.92 -14.21
C VAL A 32 5.96 -11.44 -14.04
N GLN A 33 4.72 -11.04 -14.36
CA GLN A 33 4.25 -9.68 -14.15
C GLN A 33 3.61 -9.51 -12.76
N LEU A 34 4.02 -8.46 -12.04
CA LEU A 34 3.46 -8.12 -10.74
C LEU A 34 2.42 -7.01 -10.86
N SER A 35 1.18 -7.34 -10.51
CA SER A 35 0.08 -6.38 -10.40
C SER A 35 -0.33 -6.20 -8.94
N CYS A 36 -0.53 -4.96 -8.50
CA CYS A 36 -0.99 -4.65 -7.15
C CYS A 36 -1.87 -3.38 -7.13
N ALA A 37 -2.92 -3.40 -6.31
CA ALA A 37 -3.55 -2.16 -5.88
C ALA A 37 -2.75 -1.64 -4.66
N ILE A 38 -2.19 -0.44 -4.73
CA ILE A 38 -1.36 0.13 -3.66
C ILE A 38 -2.19 1.06 -2.78
N PHE A 39 -1.85 1.18 -1.51
CA PHE A 39 -2.44 2.25 -0.69
C PHE A 39 -1.96 3.61 -1.19
N VAL A 40 -2.91 4.52 -1.36
CA VAL A 40 -2.64 5.93 -1.66
C VAL A 40 -3.38 6.82 -0.70
N VAL A 41 -2.75 7.93 -0.31
CA VAL A 41 -3.36 9.01 0.45
C VAL A 41 -3.27 10.26 -0.40
N THR A 42 -4.42 10.82 -0.73
CA THR A 42 -4.52 11.96 -1.64
C THR A 42 -5.74 12.83 -1.33
N GLY A 43 -5.67 14.10 -1.72
CA GLY A 43 -6.66 15.13 -1.43
C GLY A 43 -6.21 16.49 -1.97
N ARG A 44 -7.16 17.35 -2.31
CA ARG A 44 -6.91 18.67 -2.94
C ARG A 44 -6.61 19.76 -1.92
N ASN A 45 -6.86 19.49 -0.64
CA ASN A 45 -6.64 20.38 0.48
C ASN A 45 -6.25 19.57 1.72
N GLU A 46 -5.86 20.27 2.79
CA GLU A 46 -5.39 19.66 4.03
C GLU A 46 -6.44 18.78 4.71
N GLU A 47 -7.72 19.16 4.63
CA GLU A 47 -8.80 18.39 5.23
C GLU A 47 -9.01 17.05 4.51
N GLU A 48 -9.05 17.07 3.18
CA GLU A 48 -9.15 15.87 2.35
C GLU A 48 -7.94 14.94 2.57
N MET A 49 -6.73 15.50 2.60
CA MET A 49 -5.50 14.74 2.89
C MET A 49 -5.56 14.08 4.26
N ARG A 50 -6.00 14.81 5.29
CA ARG A 50 -6.13 14.28 6.66
C ARG A 50 -7.16 13.17 6.74
N ASN A 51 -8.32 13.34 6.11
CA ASN A 51 -9.38 12.31 6.09
C ASN A 51 -8.91 11.05 5.33
N SER A 52 -8.24 11.23 4.18
CA SER A 52 -7.64 10.14 3.41
C SER A 52 -6.57 9.39 4.21
N ALA A 53 -5.73 10.10 4.96
CA ALA A 53 -4.72 9.50 5.83
C ALA A 53 -5.34 8.65 6.94
N ILE A 54 -6.38 9.14 7.63
CA ILE A 54 -7.09 8.38 8.68
C ILE A 54 -7.72 7.11 8.08
N ALA A 55 -8.35 7.20 6.91
CA ALA A 55 -8.93 6.05 6.22
C ALA A 55 -7.87 5.02 5.82
N ALA A 56 -6.72 5.44 5.29
CA ALA A 56 -5.60 4.56 4.98
C ALA A 56 -5.01 3.92 6.25
N LYS A 57 -4.76 4.70 7.30
CA LYS A 57 -4.27 4.19 8.59
C LYS A 57 -5.22 3.18 9.22
N SER A 58 -6.52 3.38 9.09
CA SER A 58 -7.53 2.42 9.58
C SER A 58 -7.44 1.07 8.86
N GLN A 59 -7.27 1.09 7.54
CA GLN A 59 -7.08 -0.12 6.73
C GLN A 59 -5.73 -0.80 7.01
N ILE A 60 -4.66 -0.01 7.12
CA ILE A 60 -3.33 -0.50 7.51
C ILE A 60 -3.41 -1.19 8.87
N ALA A 61 -4.03 -0.55 9.86
CA ALA A 61 -4.17 -1.10 11.21
C ALA A 61 -4.95 -2.43 11.21
N PHE A 62 -6.03 -2.51 10.42
CA PHE A 62 -6.78 -3.75 10.24
C PHE A 62 -5.89 -4.87 9.67
N TYR A 63 -5.18 -4.64 8.56
CA TYR A 63 -4.33 -5.67 7.98
C TYR A 63 -3.17 -6.05 8.91
N ALA A 64 -2.50 -5.06 9.50
CA ALA A 64 -1.44 -5.27 10.48
C ALA A 64 -1.88 -6.12 11.68
N SER A 65 -3.16 -6.06 12.08
CA SER A 65 -3.72 -6.86 13.18
C SER A 65 -3.91 -8.35 12.85
N THR A 66 -3.77 -8.75 11.59
CA THR A 66 -4.00 -10.15 11.17
C THR A 66 -2.69 -10.94 11.07
N PRO A 67 -2.66 -12.22 11.53
CA PRO A 67 -1.43 -13.02 11.54
C PRO A 67 -0.75 -13.18 10.18
N SER A 68 -1.52 -13.18 9.09
CA SER A 68 -1.00 -13.36 7.73
C SER A 68 -0.03 -12.27 7.27
N TYR A 69 -0.06 -11.07 7.86
CA TYR A 69 0.86 -9.98 7.52
C TYR A 69 2.01 -9.81 8.53
N ALA A 70 2.16 -10.72 9.49
CA ALA A 70 3.28 -10.68 10.43
C ALA A 70 4.66 -10.58 9.76
N PRO A 71 4.95 -11.28 8.63
CA PRO A 71 6.25 -11.15 7.98
C PRO A 71 6.57 -9.72 7.49
N VAL A 72 5.55 -8.95 7.09
CA VAL A 72 5.76 -7.55 6.68
C VAL A 72 6.08 -6.69 7.90
N MET A 73 5.35 -6.88 9.00
CA MET A 73 5.56 -6.15 10.26
C MET A 73 6.95 -6.45 10.85
N GLN A 74 7.33 -7.73 10.91
CA GLN A 74 8.62 -8.22 11.38
C GLN A 74 9.80 -7.63 10.62
N LEU A 75 9.70 -7.52 9.29
CA LEU A 75 10.75 -6.94 8.46
C LEU A 75 11.14 -5.51 8.90
N HIS A 76 10.15 -4.77 9.42
CA HIS A 76 10.30 -3.39 9.90
C HIS A 76 10.45 -3.28 11.42
N GLY A 77 10.46 -4.41 12.15
CA GLY A 77 10.55 -4.41 13.62
C GLY A 77 9.29 -3.90 14.30
N TRP A 78 8.12 -4.04 13.67
CA TRP A 78 6.83 -3.57 14.20
C TRP A 78 6.02 -4.67 14.90
N ASP A 79 6.69 -5.71 15.40
CA ASP A 79 6.08 -6.84 16.11
C ASP A 79 5.19 -6.40 17.27
N ASP A 80 5.65 -5.46 18.10
CA ASP A 80 4.91 -4.95 19.25
C ASP A 80 3.64 -4.21 18.82
N ILE A 81 3.72 -3.44 17.73
CA ILE A 81 2.57 -2.73 17.15
C ILE A 81 1.57 -3.73 16.59
N GLN A 82 2.02 -4.77 15.89
CA GLN A 82 1.14 -5.85 15.43
C GLN A 82 0.44 -6.53 16.61
N ALA A 83 1.16 -6.87 17.68
CA ALA A 83 0.58 -7.50 18.86
C ALA A 83 -0.49 -6.62 19.50
N LYS A 84 -0.20 -5.31 19.64
CA LYS A 84 -1.14 -4.32 20.17
C LYS A 84 -2.39 -4.18 19.29
N LEU A 85 -2.21 -4.05 17.98
CA LEU A 85 -3.32 -3.96 17.01
C LEU A 85 -4.18 -5.24 17.02
N SER A 86 -3.55 -6.41 17.12
CA SER A 86 -4.24 -7.70 17.24
C SER A 86 -5.09 -7.78 18.50
N GLN A 87 -4.62 -7.22 19.61
CA GLN A 87 -5.38 -7.13 20.84
C GLN A 87 -6.58 -6.17 20.70
N MET A 88 -6.35 -4.95 20.20
CA MET A 88 -7.42 -3.96 19.99
C MET A 88 -8.53 -4.48 19.08
N ALA A 89 -8.17 -5.21 18.02
CA ALA A 89 -9.10 -5.90 17.12
C ALA A 89 -10.01 -6.90 17.87
N ARG A 90 -9.43 -7.74 18.75
CA ARG A 90 -10.19 -8.70 19.58
C ARG A 90 -11.11 -8.01 20.58
N GLU A 91 -10.72 -6.83 21.06
CA GLU A 91 -11.51 -5.98 21.95
C GLU A 91 -12.59 -5.17 21.20
N GLY A 92 -12.63 -5.23 19.86
CA GLY A 92 -13.60 -4.50 19.03
C GLY A 92 -13.31 -3.00 18.90
N ARG A 93 -12.10 -2.56 19.24
CA ARG A 93 -11.68 -1.14 19.29
C ARG A 93 -11.27 -0.57 17.92
N TRP A 94 -12.01 -0.93 16.88
CA TRP A 94 -11.65 -0.65 15.48
C TRP A 94 -11.44 0.84 15.18
N ASN A 95 -12.25 1.71 15.78
CA ASN A 95 -12.21 3.16 15.54
C ASN A 95 -11.01 3.86 16.20
N GLU A 96 -10.26 3.17 17.07
CA GLU A 96 -9.07 3.70 17.74
C GLU A 96 -7.77 3.20 17.11
N MET A 97 -7.82 2.05 16.42
CA MET A 97 -6.62 1.36 15.92
C MET A 97 -5.77 2.17 14.96
N TRP A 98 -6.36 3.08 14.18
CA TRP A 98 -5.62 3.93 13.26
C TRP A 98 -4.60 4.84 13.96
N GLN A 99 -4.80 5.15 15.24
CA GLN A 99 -3.90 6.00 16.03
C GLN A 99 -2.56 5.32 16.33
N GLU A 100 -2.52 3.98 16.27
CA GLU A 100 -1.30 3.20 16.45
C GLU A 100 -0.44 3.15 15.18
N VAL A 101 -0.98 3.60 14.05
CA VAL A 101 -0.24 3.70 12.78
C VAL A 101 0.41 5.08 12.72
N THR A 102 1.72 5.11 12.91
CA THR A 102 2.51 6.35 12.80
C THR A 102 2.52 6.89 11.37
N ASP A 103 2.91 8.15 11.21
CA ASP A 103 3.11 8.72 9.87
C ASP A 103 4.23 8.01 9.10
N GLU A 104 5.29 7.59 9.79
CA GLU A 104 6.35 6.76 9.21
C GLU A 104 5.81 5.43 8.66
N MET A 105 4.97 4.72 9.43
CA MET A 105 4.34 3.48 8.95
C MET A 105 3.44 3.75 7.74
N LEU A 106 2.65 4.84 7.81
CA LEU A 106 1.78 5.25 6.71
C LEU A 106 2.60 5.50 5.45
N GLU A 107 3.65 6.33 5.51
CA GLU A 107 4.50 6.64 4.35
C GLU A 107 5.29 5.43 3.86
N THR A 108 5.61 4.47 4.73
CA THR A 108 6.31 3.23 4.37
C THR A 108 5.40 2.23 3.64
N ILE A 109 4.09 2.28 3.86
CA ILE A 109 3.11 1.36 3.26
C ILE A 109 2.32 2.01 2.11
N ALA A 110 2.04 3.30 2.19
CA ALA A 110 1.21 4.06 1.26
C ALA A 110 2.01 5.15 0.54
N VAL A 111 1.55 5.52 -0.66
CA VAL A 111 2.03 6.72 -1.35
C VAL A 111 1.19 7.91 -0.91
N VAL A 112 1.83 8.92 -0.33
CA VAL A 112 1.17 10.14 0.15
C VAL A 112 1.55 11.32 -0.75
N ALA A 113 0.56 11.86 -1.46
CA ALA A 113 0.76 13.02 -2.33
C ALA A 113 -0.56 13.69 -2.73
N PRO A 114 -0.54 15.01 -3.03
CA PRO A 114 -1.65 15.66 -3.69
C PRO A 114 -1.89 15.03 -5.09
N PRO A 115 -3.11 15.16 -5.66
CA PRO A 115 -3.50 14.41 -6.86
C PRO A 115 -2.62 14.64 -8.10
N ASP A 116 -2.05 15.84 -8.24
CA ASP A 116 -1.17 16.22 -9.35
C ASP A 116 0.23 15.61 -9.24
N GLU A 117 0.74 15.41 -8.02
CA GLU A 117 2.03 14.75 -7.77
C GLU A 117 1.92 13.23 -7.63
N LEU A 118 0.75 12.72 -7.23
CA LEU A 118 0.52 11.32 -6.89
C LEU A 118 1.05 10.35 -7.95
N PRO A 119 0.73 10.47 -9.25
CA PRO A 119 1.16 9.47 -10.21
C PRO A 119 2.68 9.44 -10.43
N TYR A 120 3.37 10.58 -10.27
CA TYR A 120 4.83 10.64 -10.34
C TYR A 120 5.48 9.96 -9.14
N LYS A 121 4.98 10.20 -7.92
CA LYS A 121 5.46 9.49 -6.73
C LYS A 121 5.19 7.99 -6.79
N VAL A 122 4.06 7.59 -7.38
CA VAL A 122 3.76 6.17 -7.62
C VAL A 122 4.75 5.57 -8.60
N LYS A 123 5.03 6.25 -9.72
CA LYS A 123 6.03 5.81 -10.72
C LYS A 123 7.39 5.66 -10.05
N GLU A 124 7.88 6.70 -9.38
CA GLU A 124 9.17 6.71 -8.66
C GLU A 124 9.29 5.54 -7.67
N ARG A 125 8.24 5.28 -6.88
CA ARG A 125 8.28 4.24 -5.85
C ARG A 125 8.30 2.81 -6.39
N TYR A 126 7.66 2.56 -7.53
CA TYR A 126 7.38 1.21 -8.02
C TYR A 126 7.97 0.88 -9.38
N GLU A 127 8.66 1.83 -10.03
CA GLU A 127 9.37 1.62 -11.28
C GLU A 127 10.37 0.46 -11.13
N GLY A 128 10.37 -0.45 -12.11
CA GLY A 128 11.18 -1.66 -12.10
C GLY A 128 10.74 -2.73 -11.08
N ILE A 129 9.68 -2.51 -10.30
CA ILE A 129 9.20 -3.45 -9.28
C ILE A 129 7.81 -3.99 -9.63
N LEU A 130 6.83 -3.12 -9.88
CA LEU A 130 5.48 -3.53 -10.25
C LEU A 130 5.24 -3.27 -11.74
N SER A 131 4.74 -4.28 -12.44
CA SER A 131 4.35 -4.19 -13.86
C SER A 131 3.02 -3.45 -14.05
N ARG A 132 2.13 -3.50 -13.05
CA ARG A 132 0.84 -2.80 -13.06
C ARG A 132 0.46 -2.33 -11.67
N VAL A 133 0.04 -1.07 -11.59
CA VAL A 133 -0.42 -0.45 -10.35
C VAL A 133 -1.88 -0.04 -10.49
N GLY A 134 -2.67 -0.31 -9.46
CA GLY A 134 -3.97 0.31 -9.21
C GLY A 134 -3.94 1.07 -7.89
N TYR A 135 -4.89 1.96 -7.66
CA TYR A 135 -5.03 2.67 -6.39
C TYR A 135 -6.10 2.00 -5.54
N TYR A 136 -5.73 1.65 -4.32
CA TYR A 136 -6.61 1.07 -3.33
C TYR A 136 -7.33 2.20 -2.60
N LEU A 137 -8.42 2.66 -3.20
CA LEU A 137 -9.29 3.73 -2.72
C LEU A 137 -10.68 3.16 -2.39
N PRO A 138 -11.38 3.72 -1.37
CA PRO A 138 -12.78 3.43 -1.17
C PRO A 138 -13.58 3.75 -2.44
N TYR A 139 -14.49 2.86 -2.84
CA TYR A 139 -15.38 3.15 -3.96
C TYR A 139 -16.58 3.95 -3.45
N GLU A 140 -16.68 5.21 -3.89
CA GLU A 140 -17.84 6.06 -3.66
C GLU A 140 -18.60 6.25 -4.99
N PRO A 141 -19.85 5.78 -5.08
CA PRO A 141 -20.67 6.04 -6.26
C PRO A 141 -20.82 7.55 -6.48
N GLN A 142 -20.61 8.01 -7.73
CA GLN A 142 -20.70 9.43 -8.15
C GLN A 142 -19.55 10.33 -7.66
N ASP A 143 -18.44 9.76 -7.19
CA ASP A 143 -17.27 10.55 -6.83
C ASP A 143 -16.54 11.08 -8.07
N GLU A 144 -16.85 12.33 -8.45
CA GLU A 144 -16.13 13.07 -9.51
C GLU A 144 -14.63 13.21 -9.22
N GLN A 145 -14.20 13.12 -7.95
CA GLN A 145 -12.81 13.27 -7.54
C GLN A 145 -11.93 12.14 -8.07
N LEU A 146 -12.45 10.90 -8.08
CA LEU A 146 -11.72 9.76 -8.64
C LEU A 146 -11.46 9.92 -10.13
N SER A 147 -12.37 10.56 -10.88
CA SER A 147 -12.17 10.79 -12.32
C SER A 147 -10.92 11.64 -12.58
N TYR A 148 -10.71 12.70 -11.79
CA TYR A 148 -9.51 13.55 -11.89
C TYR A 148 -8.22 12.76 -11.57
N VAL A 149 -8.23 11.98 -10.49
CA VAL A 149 -7.08 11.13 -10.10
C VAL A 149 -6.72 10.14 -11.23
N TRP A 150 -7.72 9.48 -11.82
CA TRP A 150 -7.47 8.54 -12.92
C TRP A 150 -7.00 9.21 -14.21
N GLN A 151 -7.47 10.43 -14.51
CA GLN A 151 -6.98 11.21 -15.65
C GLN A 151 -5.51 11.60 -15.48
N ALA A 152 -5.12 12.05 -14.28
CA ALA A 152 -3.73 12.38 -13.95
C ALA A 152 -2.82 11.14 -14.06
N ALA A 153 -3.26 10.00 -13.49
CA ALA A 153 -2.53 8.74 -13.60
C ALA A 153 -2.37 8.28 -15.05
N ALA A 154 -3.44 8.31 -15.84
CA ALA A 154 -3.38 7.91 -17.24
C ALA A 154 -2.45 8.80 -18.08
N LYS A 155 -2.32 10.09 -17.75
CA LYS A 155 -1.38 11.00 -18.41
C LYS A 155 0.08 10.63 -18.08
N ALA A 156 0.42 10.56 -16.80
CA ALA A 156 1.81 10.34 -16.35
C ALA A 156 2.39 8.97 -16.75
N PHE A 157 1.56 7.92 -16.84
CA PHE A 157 1.99 6.59 -17.26
C PHE A 157 2.08 6.40 -18.79
N ARG A 158 1.63 7.39 -19.58
CA ARG A 158 1.82 7.41 -21.06
C ARG A 158 3.13 8.09 -21.48
N GLU A 159 3.75 8.84 -20.58
CA GLU A 159 5.01 9.59 -20.77
C GLU A 159 6.22 8.77 -20.27
#